data_AF-A0AAV7C8Y9-F1
#
_entry.id   AF-A0AAV7C8Y9-F1
#
_cell.length_a   1.000
_cell.length_b   1.000
_cell.length_c   1.000
_cell.angle_alpha   90.00
_cell.angle_beta   90.00
_cell.angle_gamma   90.00
#
_symmetry.space_group_name_H-M   'P 1'
#
loop_
_entity.id
_entity.type
_entity.pdbx_description
1 polymer ?
#
loop_
_entity_poly.entity_id
_entity_poly.type
_entity_poly.pdbx_seq_one_letter_code
_entity_poly.pdbx_strand_id
1 'polypeptide(L)'
;MTPKQKSSLIEELQKLDYFVGMCGDGANDCGALNKAHAGISLSELEASVASPFTSKIPNIKCVPLLIKEGRNTLITTFSIFKFLTMFQFIGIVCILFLFWKQTLLGNYQYLMHDLVINITVTLTMSLNHPAPKLAPYRPYGQLLTPPLLLSIFMHLTFTVIVQSTAFFLLQQQPWFNETDVFSACLPLNYSSANVTVREHRYAENFFTTTMFYITGFHEIVVEVVFAKGRPFRQPLYTNYLLSIMIAIQIAVYLFVMFADIETLYTIMELVCTPYYWRVYILIMVLVLFIVSYIAEMWFIENRKLWLWIKTMFTYKSKSQYRRLQRKLQKDPEWPPEDRTDYAIQCVSVEDPQNCTASNNEHKPEEAIQQARK
;
A
#
# COMPACT_ATOMS: atom_id res chain seq x y z
N MET A 1 40.17 -5.95 -9.92
CA MET A 1 39.38 -7.00 -9.23
C MET A 1 39.11 -8.14 -10.19
N THR A 2 39.35 -9.38 -9.77
CA THR A 2 38.92 -10.57 -10.50
C THR A 2 37.38 -10.71 -10.44
N PRO A 3 36.74 -11.43 -11.37
CA PRO A 3 35.30 -11.65 -11.34
C PRO A 3 34.80 -12.22 -10.00
N LYS A 4 35.55 -13.16 -9.42
CA LYS A 4 35.23 -13.77 -8.11
C LYS A 4 35.26 -12.76 -6.96
N GLN A 5 36.22 -11.81 -6.99
CA GLN A 5 36.28 -10.75 -5.98
C GLN A 5 35.06 -9.82 -6.05
N LYS A 6 34.55 -9.52 -7.25
CA LYS A 6 33.36 -8.67 -7.41
C LYS A 6 32.12 -9.32 -6.78
N SER A 7 31.90 -10.61 -7.04
CA SER A 7 30.81 -11.38 -6.40
C SER A 7 30.96 -11.43 -4.88
N SER A 8 32.16 -11.72 -4.39
CA SER A 8 32.43 -11.77 -2.95
C SER A 8 32.17 -10.42 -2.26
N LEU A 9 32.54 -9.30 -2.89
CA LEU A 9 32.23 -7.96 -2.36
C LEU A 9 30.72 -7.73 -2.21
N ILE A 10 29.91 -8.18 -3.19
CA ILE A 10 28.45 -8.06 -3.11
C ILE A 10 27.91 -8.87 -1.93
N GLU A 11 28.40 -10.09 -1.74
CA GLU A 11 27.99 -10.95 -0.62
C GLU A 11 28.36 -10.34 0.74
N GLU A 12 29.56 -9.75 0.88
CA GLU A 12 29.96 -9.08 2.11
C GLU A 12 29.09 -7.83 2.41
N LEU A 13 28.73 -7.07 1.38
CA LEU A 13 27.78 -5.97 1.55
C LEU A 13 26.39 -6.46 1.97
N GLN A 14 25.92 -7.58 1.40
CA GLN A 14 24.64 -8.20 1.78
C GLN A 14 24.65 -8.67 3.24
N LYS A 15 25.76 -9.27 3.72
CA LYS A 15 25.92 -9.68 5.12
C LYS A 15 25.77 -8.51 6.10
N LEU A 16 26.05 -7.29 5.68
CA LEU A 16 25.87 -6.06 6.47
C LEU A 16 24.45 -5.46 6.43
N ASP A 17 23.45 -6.20 5.92
CA ASP A 17 22.08 -5.74 5.67
C ASP A 17 21.94 -4.64 4.59
N TYR A 18 22.87 -4.54 3.64
CA TYR A 18 22.69 -3.67 2.47
C TYR A 18 21.86 -4.35 1.37
N PHE A 19 20.94 -3.58 0.78
CA PHE A 19 20.36 -3.93 -0.51
C PHE A 19 21.30 -3.47 -1.63
N VAL A 20 22.06 -4.42 -2.17
CA VAL A 20 23.03 -4.19 -3.25
C VAL A 20 22.37 -4.29 -4.62
N GLY A 21 22.58 -3.27 -5.45
CA GLY A 21 22.34 -3.33 -6.90
C GLY A 21 23.67 -3.24 -7.66
N MET A 22 23.78 -3.96 -8.78
CA MET A 22 24.99 -4.02 -9.60
C MET A 22 24.64 -3.67 -11.05
N CYS A 23 25.50 -2.91 -11.72
CA CYS A 23 25.37 -2.58 -13.14
C CYS A 23 26.69 -2.92 -13.84
N GLY A 24 26.62 -3.65 -14.96
CA GLY A 24 27.80 -4.11 -15.70
C GLY A 24 27.48 -4.42 -17.15
N ASP A 25 28.49 -4.61 -17.98
CA ASP A 25 28.39 -4.80 -19.44
C ASP A 25 29.15 -6.03 -19.93
N GLY A 26 30.11 -6.54 -19.16
CA GLY A 26 30.98 -7.64 -19.55
C GLY A 26 30.70 -8.97 -18.85
N ALA A 27 31.17 -10.06 -19.45
CA ALA A 27 31.09 -11.42 -18.90
C ALA A 27 31.74 -11.56 -17.50
N ASN A 28 32.74 -10.71 -17.23
CA ASN A 28 33.43 -10.62 -15.94
C ASN A 28 32.53 -10.11 -14.80
N ASP A 29 31.36 -9.55 -15.12
CA ASP A 29 30.39 -9.05 -14.15
C ASP A 29 29.22 -10.01 -13.93
N CYS A 30 29.08 -11.09 -14.71
CA CYS A 30 27.95 -12.02 -14.63
C CYS A 30 27.72 -12.56 -13.23
N GLY A 31 28.80 -13.01 -12.56
CA GLY A 31 28.72 -13.53 -11.21
C GLY A 31 28.22 -12.47 -10.21
N ALA A 32 28.65 -11.23 -10.38
CA ALA A 32 28.27 -10.12 -9.52
C ALA A 32 26.83 -9.65 -9.79
N LEU A 33 26.44 -9.56 -11.06
CA LEU A 33 25.08 -9.21 -11.51
C LEU A 33 24.04 -10.20 -10.96
N ASN A 34 24.34 -11.50 -11.02
CA ASN A 34 23.46 -12.55 -10.51
C ASN A 34 23.39 -12.56 -8.97
N LYS A 35 24.47 -12.19 -8.28
CA LYS A 35 24.51 -12.15 -6.81
C LYS A 35 23.83 -10.92 -6.21
N ALA A 36 23.76 -9.81 -6.95
CA ALA A 36 23.09 -8.60 -6.48
C ALA A 36 21.58 -8.82 -6.32
N HIS A 37 20.93 -8.06 -5.42
CA HIS A 37 19.46 -8.07 -5.33
C HIS A 37 18.80 -7.50 -6.61
N ALA A 38 19.50 -6.60 -7.30
CA ALA A 38 19.11 -6.08 -8.59
C ALA A 38 20.34 -5.94 -9.50
N GLY A 39 20.50 -6.87 -10.44
CA GLY A 39 21.52 -6.83 -11.49
C GLY A 39 20.99 -6.16 -12.76
N ILE A 40 21.76 -5.25 -13.34
CA ILE A 40 21.45 -4.55 -14.59
C ILE A 40 22.58 -4.78 -15.60
N SER A 41 22.30 -5.49 -16.70
CA SER A 41 23.20 -5.56 -17.85
C SER A 41 23.03 -4.33 -18.74
N LEU A 42 24.12 -3.70 -19.17
CA LEU A 42 24.14 -2.62 -20.17
C LEU A 42 24.37 -3.12 -21.61
N SER A 43 24.51 -4.43 -21.78
CA SER A 43 24.73 -5.08 -23.07
C SER A 43 23.78 -6.27 -23.26
N GLU A 44 23.36 -6.52 -24.50
CA GLU A 44 22.55 -7.70 -24.87
C GLU A 44 23.38 -8.99 -24.96
N LEU A 45 24.70 -8.88 -24.84
CA LEU A 45 25.66 -10.01 -24.86
C LEU A 45 25.57 -10.86 -23.59
N GLU A 46 26.52 -11.79 -23.39
CA GLU A 46 26.56 -12.83 -22.32
C GLU A 46 26.16 -12.37 -20.90
N ALA A 47 26.36 -11.08 -20.57
CA ALA A 47 25.95 -10.50 -19.29
C ALA A 47 24.43 -10.44 -19.08
N SER A 48 23.63 -10.35 -20.16
CA SER A 48 22.17 -10.30 -20.10
C SER A 48 21.55 -11.57 -19.51
N VAL A 49 22.16 -12.74 -19.79
CA VAL A 49 21.71 -14.06 -19.29
C VAL A 49 21.78 -14.13 -17.77
N ALA A 50 22.72 -13.41 -17.16
CA ALA A 50 22.97 -13.43 -15.72
C ALA A 50 22.22 -12.33 -14.95
N SER A 51 21.56 -11.38 -15.63
CA SER A 51 20.96 -10.21 -15.00
C SER A 51 19.43 -10.18 -15.15
N PRO A 52 18.65 -9.86 -14.11
CA PRO A 52 17.20 -9.75 -14.20
C PRO A 52 16.73 -8.56 -15.06
N PHE A 53 17.57 -7.53 -15.26
CA PHE A 53 17.28 -6.38 -16.09
C PHE A 53 18.35 -6.20 -17.16
N THR A 54 17.94 -6.01 -18.41
CA THR A 54 18.85 -5.70 -19.53
C THR A 54 18.47 -4.36 -20.15
N SER A 55 19.42 -3.42 -20.20
CA SER A 55 19.28 -2.14 -20.87
C SER A 55 19.76 -2.24 -22.31
N LYS A 56 18.90 -1.82 -23.25
CA LYS A 56 19.25 -1.69 -24.67
C LYS A 56 20.13 -0.48 -24.97
N ILE A 57 20.15 0.49 -24.05
CA ILE A 57 20.92 1.73 -24.22
C ILE A 57 22.21 1.55 -23.41
N PRO A 58 23.40 1.70 -24.02
CA PRO A 58 24.68 1.53 -23.35
C PRO A 58 25.04 2.77 -22.51
N ASN A 59 24.14 3.19 -21.63
CA ASN A 59 24.36 4.25 -20.66
C ASN A 59 23.73 3.89 -19.32
N ILE A 60 24.20 4.55 -18.25
CA ILE A 60 23.73 4.29 -16.88
C ILE A 60 22.40 4.98 -16.54
N LYS A 61 21.70 5.62 -17.50
CA LYS A 61 20.43 6.31 -17.22
C LYS A 61 19.32 5.34 -16.82
N CYS A 62 19.46 4.06 -17.15
CA CYS A 62 18.57 2.99 -16.71
C CYS A 62 18.55 2.82 -15.19
N VAL A 63 19.66 3.09 -14.48
CA VAL A 63 19.75 2.93 -13.02
C VAL A 63 18.77 3.86 -12.26
N PRO A 64 18.81 5.19 -12.43
CA PRO A 64 17.85 6.06 -11.75
C PRO A 64 16.42 5.85 -12.25
N LEU A 65 16.21 5.43 -13.50
CA LEU A 65 14.88 5.06 -14.01
C LEU A 65 14.32 3.85 -13.26
N LEU A 66 15.11 2.78 -13.15
CA LEU A 66 14.72 1.57 -12.44
C LEU A 66 14.44 1.84 -10.96
N ILE A 67 15.23 2.71 -10.32
CA ILE A 67 14.98 3.11 -8.91
C ILE A 67 13.66 3.89 -8.79
N LYS A 68 13.33 4.76 -9.76
CA LYS A 68 12.05 5.49 -9.75
C LYS A 68 10.87 4.52 -9.91
N GLU A 69 10.95 3.61 -10.87
CA GLU A 69 9.91 2.60 -11.10
C GLU A 69 9.77 1.66 -9.89
N GLY A 70 10.88 1.12 -9.36
CA GLY A 70 10.84 0.24 -8.20
C GLY A 70 10.21 0.91 -6.96
N ARG A 71 10.47 2.21 -6.74
CA ARG A 71 9.82 2.96 -5.64
C ARG A 71 8.34 3.18 -5.89
N ASN A 72 7.96 3.49 -7.13
CA ASN A 72 6.56 3.66 -7.52
C ASN A 72 5.76 2.36 -7.34
N THR A 73 6.31 1.25 -7.83
CA THR A 73 5.71 -0.08 -7.68
C THR A 73 5.54 -0.44 -6.21
N LEU A 74 6.59 -0.29 -5.40
CA LEU A 74 6.53 -0.63 -3.98
C LEU A 74 5.43 0.13 -3.22
N ILE A 75 5.27 1.42 -3.48
CA ILE A 75 4.25 2.24 -2.82
C ILE A 75 2.87 1.91 -3.34
N THR A 76 2.74 1.69 -4.65
CA THR A 76 1.48 1.28 -5.24
C THR A 76 1.02 -0.06 -4.68
N THR A 77 1.92 -1.02 -4.48
CA THR A 77 1.61 -2.29 -3.78
C THR A 77 1.13 -2.05 -2.35
N PHE A 78 1.78 -1.17 -1.58
CA PHE A 78 1.30 -0.86 -0.22
C PHE A 78 -0.05 -0.14 -0.21
N SER A 79 -0.29 0.76 -1.15
CA SER A 79 -1.58 1.46 -1.23
C SER A 79 -2.71 0.52 -1.67
N ILE A 80 -2.46 -0.42 -2.60
CA ILE A 80 -3.41 -1.48 -2.96
C ILE A 80 -3.67 -2.39 -1.75
N PHE A 81 -2.61 -2.78 -1.01
CA PHE A 81 -2.78 -3.57 0.21
C PHE A 81 -3.65 -2.85 1.26
N LYS A 82 -3.42 -1.54 1.48
CA LYS A 82 -4.26 -0.72 2.37
C LYS A 82 -5.72 -0.74 1.92
N PHE A 83 -5.95 -0.49 0.63
CA PHE A 83 -7.29 -0.46 0.06
C PHE A 83 -8.00 -1.80 0.23
N LEU A 84 -7.38 -2.90 -0.19
CA LEU A 84 -7.97 -4.25 -0.05
C LEU A 84 -8.26 -4.60 1.41
N THR A 85 -7.33 -4.27 2.31
CA THR A 85 -7.55 -4.49 3.76
C THR A 85 -8.74 -3.69 4.27
N MET A 86 -8.83 -2.40 3.93
CA MET A 86 -9.93 -1.55 4.37
C MET A 86 -11.27 -1.94 3.74
N PHE A 87 -11.29 -2.28 2.45
CA PHE A 87 -12.47 -2.79 1.76
C PHE A 87 -13.09 -3.96 2.52
N GLN A 88 -12.27 -4.95 2.88
CA GLN A 88 -12.74 -6.10 3.67
C GLN A 88 -13.24 -5.69 5.05
N PHE A 89 -12.56 -4.77 5.74
CA PHE A 89 -13.03 -4.30 7.04
C PHE A 89 -14.34 -3.51 6.96
N ILE A 90 -14.52 -2.66 5.96
CA ILE A 90 -15.77 -1.91 5.74
C ILE A 90 -16.93 -2.88 5.48
N GLY A 91 -16.72 -3.87 4.61
CA GLY A 91 -17.69 -4.92 4.34
C GLY A 91 -18.04 -5.75 5.57
N ILE A 92 -17.04 -6.16 6.36
CA ILE A 92 -17.26 -6.93 7.60
C ILE A 92 -18.08 -6.13 8.60
N VAL A 93 -17.75 -4.85 8.87
CA VAL A 93 -18.51 -4.02 9.82
C VAL A 93 -19.95 -3.83 9.32
N CYS A 94 -20.15 -3.65 8.00
CA CYS A 94 -21.48 -3.55 7.40
C CYS A 94 -22.30 -4.82 7.67
N ILE A 95 -21.73 -6.00 7.39
CA ILE A 95 -22.38 -7.30 7.61
C ILE A 95 -22.68 -7.50 9.09
N LEU A 96 -21.78 -7.12 10.01
CA LEU A 96 -22.03 -7.25 11.45
C LEU A 96 -23.27 -6.47 11.91
N PHE A 97 -23.46 -5.24 11.42
CA PHE A 97 -24.66 -4.45 11.72
C PHE A 97 -25.93 -5.05 11.09
N LEU A 98 -25.85 -5.55 9.86
CA LEU A 98 -27.01 -6.18 9.21
C LEU A 98 -27.38 -7.51 9.85
N PHE A 99 -26.37 -8.27 10.30
CA PHE A 99 -26.55 -9.54 11.00
C PHE A 99 -27.22 -9.34 12.37
N TRP A 100 -26.96 -8.22 13.05
CA TRP A 100 -27.70 -7.82 14.26
C TRP A 100 -29.21 -7.77 14.00
N LYS A 101 -29.63 -7.35 12.81
CA LYS A 101 -31.03 -7.31 12.37
C LYS A 101 -31.46 -8.54 11.58
N GLN A 102 -30.65 -9.61 11.60
CA GLN A 102 -30.92 -10.88 10.89
C GLN A 102 -31.14 -10.69 9.38
N THR A 103 -30.44 -9.73 8.78
CA THR A 103 -30.53 -9.38 7.36
C THR A 103 -29.16 -9.43 6.71
N LEU A 104 -29.12 -9.54 5.38
CA LEU A 104 -27.91 -9.53 4.58
C LEU A 104 -28.11 -8.60 3.37
N LEU A 105 -27.00 -8.17 2.76
CA LEU A 105 -27.06 -7.49 1.48
C LEU A 105 -27.51 -8.45 0.37
N GLY A 106 -28.22 -7.92 -0.62
CA GLY A 106 -28.62 -8.67 -1.81
C GLY A 106 -27.42 -9.06 -2.67
N ASN A 107 -27.56 -10.11 -3.49
CA ASN A 107 -26.47 -10.61 -4.33
C ASN A 107 -25.93 -9.54 -5.31
N TYR A 108 -26.82 -8.75 -5.91
CA TYR A 108 -26.43 -7.65 -6.82
C TYR A 108 -25.76 -6.49 -6.08
N GLN A 109 -26.10 -6.27 -4.81
CA GLN A 109 -25.44 -5.26 -3.96
C GLN A 109 -23.99 -5.66 -3.66
N TYR A 110 -23.74 -6.94 -3.32
CA TYR A 110 -22.37 -7.46 -3.19
C TYR A 110 -21.60 -7.38 -4.50
N LEU A 111 -22.26 -7.74 -5.62
CA LEU A 111 -21.64 -7.68 -6.94
C LEU A 111 -21.20 -6.26 -7.32
N MET A 112 -21.98 -5.25 -6.94
CA MET A 112 -21.59 -3.84 -7.12
C MET A 112 -20.32 -3.50 -6.32
N HIS A 113 -20.23 -3.87 -5.03
CA HIS A 113 -19.01 -3.62 -4.24
C HIS A 113 -17.79 -4.34 -4.85
N ASP A 114 -17.92 -5.62 -5.18
CA ASP A 114 -16.78 -6.42 -5.66
C ASP A 114 -16.37 -6.08 -7.09
N LEU A 115 -17.30 -6.12 -8.05
CA LEU A 115 -16.96 -5.93 -9.46
C LEU A 115 -16.74 -4.46 -9.83
N VAL A 116 -17.61 -3.57 -9.35
CA VAL A 116 -17.59 -2.17 -9.79
C VAL A 116 -16.54 -1.37 -9.02
N ILE A 117 -16.41 -1.59 -7.71
CA ILE A 117 -15.42 -0.88 -6.89
C ILE A 117 -14.11 -1.68 -6.85
N ASN A 118 -14.07 -2.83 -6.17
CA ASN A 118 -12.82 -3.51 -5.82
C ASN A 118 -11.96 -3.94 -7.04
N ILE A 119 -12.54 -4.61 -8.03
CA ILE A 119 -11.79 -5.04 -9.23
C ILE A 119 -11.24 -3.83 -10.00
N THR A 120 -12.06 -2.79 -10.17
CA THR A 120 -11.69 -1.57 -10.88
C THR A 120 -10.47 -0.91 -10.25
N VAL A 121 -10.46 -0.74 -8.91
CA VAL A 121 -9.30 -0.17 -8.20
C VAL A 121 -8.07 -1.05 -8.40
N THR A 122 -8.21 -2.35 -8.20
CA THR A 122 -7.08 -3.30 -8.23
C THR A 122 -6.39 -3.31 -9.59
N LEU A 123 -7.15 -3.24 -10.68
CA LEU A 123 -6.60 -3.21 -12.04
C LEU A 123 -5.99 -1.85 -12.39
N THR A 124 -6.68 -0.76 -12.08
CA THR A 124 -6.32 0.57 -12.61
C THR A 124 -5.33 1.33 -11.73
N MET A 125 -5.27 1.04 -10.42
CA MET A 125 -4.37 1.72 -9.49
C MET A 125 -2.89 1.41 -9.72
N SER A 126 -2.61 0.23 -10.28
CA SER A 126 -1.26 -0.21 -10.67
C SER A 126 -0.66 0.60 -11.83
N LEU A 127 -1.49 1.26 -12.63
CA LEU A 127 -1.09 1.98 -13.86
C LEU A 127 -0.57 3.40 -13.61
N ASN A 128 -0.37 3.78 -12.35
CA ASN A 128 0.15 5.09 -12.01
C ASN A 128 1.65 5.20 -12.33
N HIS A 129 2.05 6.28 -13.00
CA HIS A 129 3.46 6.52 -13.35
C HIS A 129 4.31 7.00 -12.16
N PRO A 130 5.64 6.77 -12.20
CA PRO A 130 6.56 7.23 -11.17
C PRO A 130 6.69 8.75 -11.14
N ALA A 131 7.09 9.29 -9.98
CA ALA A 131 7.38 10.71 -9.85
C ALA A 131 8.51 11.14 -10.81
N PRO A 132 8.42 12.34 -11.41
CA PRO A 132 9.39 12.82 -12.39
C PRO A 132 10.80 13.02 -11.79
N LYS A 133 10.87 13.34 -10.50
CA LYS A 133 12.13 13.56 -9.76
C LYS A 133 12.28 12.52 -8.65
N LEU A 134 13.51 12.05 -8.44
CA LEU A 134 13.80 11.07 -7.38
C LEU A 134 13.83 11.75 -6.01
N ALA A 135 12.99 11.28 -5.09
CA ALA A 135 12.97 11.81 -3.72
C ALA A 135 14.28 11.45 -2.96
N PRO A 136 14.78 12.33 -2.07
CA PRO A 136 16.06 12.13 -1.36
C PRO A 136 15.98 11.09 -0.22
N TYR A 137 14.82 10.45 -0.02
CA TYR A 137 14.61 9.40 0.97
C TYR A 137 13.92 8.21 0.34
N ARG A 138 14.04 7.04 1.01
CA ARG A 138 13.39 5.80 0.58
C ARG A 138 12.00 5.65 1.20
N PRO A 139 11.05 5.00 0.52
CA PRO A 139 9.84 4.52 1.17
C PRO A 139 10.17 3.47 2.24
N TYR A 140 9.21 3.18 3.10
CA TYR A 140 9.30 2.03 3.99
C TYR A 140 9.38 0.74 3.15
N GLY A 141 10.16 -0.24 3.58
CA GLY A 141 10.39 -1.48 2.81
C GLY A 141 9.70 -2.71 3.41
N GLN A 142 9.00 -2.56 4.53
CA GLN A 142 8.30 -3.63 5.23
C GLN A 142 6.82 -3.33 5.21
N LEU A 143 5.99 -4.38 5.06
CA LEU A 143 4.54 -4.24 5.08
C LEU A 143 4.07 -3.78 6.46
N LEU A 144 4.38 -4.54 7.52
CA LEU A 144 4.00 -4.21 8.90
C LEU A 144 4.83 -3.09 9.51
N THR A 145 4.65 -1.87 9.00
CA THR A 145 5.25 -0.67 9.59
C THR A 145 4.25 0.03 10.50
N PRO A 146 4.71 0.65 11.62
CA PRO A 146 3.82 1.36 12.53
C PRO A 146 2.92 2.42 11.86
N PRO A 147 3.39 3.22 10.86
CA PRO A 147 2.52 4.15 10.15
C PRO A 147 1.40 3.45 9.36
N LEU A 148 1.69 2.30 8.74
CA LEU A 148 0.69 1.53 7.99
C LEU A 148 -0.39 0.99 8.94
N LEU A 149 0.03 0.38 10.04
CA LEU A 149 -0.90 -0.18 11.03
C LEU A 149 -1.75 0.90 11.68
N LEU A 150 -1.16 2.06 11.99
CA LEU A 150 -1.89 3.20 12.51
C LEU A 150 -2.92 3.73 11.51
N SER A 151 -2.57 3.82 10.22
CA SER A 151 -3.52 4.18 9.15
C SER A 151 -4.72 3.25 9.14
N ILE A 152 -4.50 1.93 9.05
CA ILE A 152 -5.57 0.92 9.00
C ILE A 152 -6.45 1.01 10.26
N PHE A 153 -5.85 1.13 11.44
CA PHE A 153 -6.59 1.23 12.71
C PHE A 153 -7.45 2.51 12.80
N MET A 154 -6.91 3.67 12.40
CA MET A 154 -7.67 4.91 12.40
C MET A 154 -8.85 4.84 11.42
N HIS A 155 -8.62 4.33 10.21
CA HIS A 155 -9.68 4.17 9.23
C HIS A 155 -10.74 3.16 9.67
N LEU A 156 -10.36 2.05 10.30
CA LEU A 156 -11.31 1.11 10.90
C LEU A 156 -12.17 1.78 11.98
N THR A 157 -11.57 2.64 12.81
CA THR A 157 -12.30 3.41 13.81
C THR A 157 -13.32 4.35 13.15
N PHE A 158 -12.93 5.04 12.09
CA PHE A 158 -13.85 5.89 11.32
C PHE A 158 -14.98 5.09 10.67
N THR A 159 -14.70 3.89 10.13
CA THR A 159 -15.71 2.95 9.62
C THR A 159 -16.76 2.62 10.66
N VAL A 160 -16.33 2.21 11.85
CA VAL A 160 -17.25 1.82 12.93
C VAL A 160 -18.09 3.03 13.34
N ILE A 161 -17.50 4.22 13.46
CA ILE A 161 -18.22 5.44 13.82
C ILE A 161 -19.27 5.81 12.77
N VAL A 162 -18.92 5.85 11.48
CA VAL A 162 -19.86 6.30 10.45
C VAL A 162 -21.01 5.31 10.24
N GLN A 163 -20.71 4.00 10.21
CA GLN A 163 -21.75 2.98 10.03
C GLN A 163 -22.63 2.87 11.27
N SER A 164 -22.08 2.91 12.49
CA SER A 164 -22.91 2.95 13.72
C SER A 164 -23.80 4.20 13.76
N THR A 165 -23.24 5.37 13.46
CA THR A 165 -24.00 6.64 13.43
C THR A 165 -25.17 6.53 12.48
N ALA A 166 -24.95 6.04 11.26
CA ALA A 166 -26.02 5.88 10.29
C ALA A 166 -27.06 4.84 10.70
N PHE A 167 -26.63 3.72 11.29
CA PHE A 167 -27.53 2.68 11.78
C PHE A 167 -28.48 3.20 12.85
N PHE A 168 -27.95 3.93 13.85
CA PHE A 168 -28.76 4.47 14.94
C PHE A 168 -29.57 5.70 14.50
N LEU A 169 -29.03 6.58 13.64
CA LEU A 169 -29.79 7.72 13.13
C LEU A 169 -30.97 7.31 12.25
N LEU A 170 -30.84 6.20 11.53
CA LEU A 170 -31.95 5.63 10.74
C LEU A 170 -33.13 5.25 11.65
N GLN A 171 -32.84 4.61 12.78
CA GLN A 171 -33.87 4.18 13.75
C GLN A 171 -34.60 5.36 14.40
N GLN A 172 -33.97 6.53 14.45
CA GLN A 172 -34.56 7.75 15.00
C GLN A 172 -35.41 8.52 13.99
N GLN A 173 -35.46 8.10 12.72
CA GLN A 173 -36.24 8.80 11.71
C GLN A 173 -37.75 8.61 11.91
N PRO A 174 -38.57 9.65 11.72
CA PRO A 174 -40.00 9.59 12.00
C PRO A 174 -40.78 8.68 11.04
N TRP A 175 -40.26 8.45 9.84
CA TRP A 175 -40.85 7.55 8.83
C TRP A 175 -40.33 6.13 8.93
N PHE A 176 -39.35 5.86 9.80
CA PHE A 176 -38.76 4.54 9.91
C PHE A 176 -39.75 3.59 10.59
N ASN A 177 -40.15 2.55 9.87
CA ASN A 177 -40.93 1.46 10.41
C ASN A 177 -40.29 0.12 10.01
N GLU A 178 -40.07 -0.76 10.98
CA GLU A 178 -39.45 -2.07 10.73
C GLU A 178 -40.37 -3.04 9.99
N THR A 179 -41.68 -2.91 10.17
CA THR A 179 -42.67 -3.82 9.57
C THR A 179 -43.24 -3.32 8.25
N ASP A 180 -43.26 -2.01 8.04
CA ASP A 180 -43.78 -1.38 6.83
C ASP A 180 -42.65 -0.74 6.03
N VAL A 181 -42.15 -1.49 5.06
CA VAL A 181 -41.07 -1.10 4.15
C VAL A 181 -41.48 0.01 3.17
N PHE A 182 -42.79 0.29 3.02
CA PHE A 182 -43.32 1.34 2.14
C PHE A 182 -43.70 2.62 2.89
N SER A 183 -43.65 2.61 4.23
CA SER A 183 -44.02 3.74 5.11
C SER A 183 -43.33 5.06 4.76
N ALA A 184 -42.11 5.01 4.22
CA ALA A 184 -41.30 6.17 3.87
C ALA A 184 -41.72 6.87 2.57
N CYS A 185 -42.29 6.11 1.63
CA CYS A 185 -42.71 6.60 0.33
C CYS A 185 -44.11 6.05 0.07
N LEU A 186 -45.13 6.75 0.57
CA LEU A 186 -46.50 6.47 0.17
C LEU A 186 -46.58 6.62 -1.35
N PRO A 187 -47.07 5.60 -2.09
CA PRO A 187 -47.35 5.76 -3.50
C PRO A 187 -48.41 6.86 -3.65
N LEU A 188 -48.00 8.02 -4.17
CA LEU A 188 -48.96 8.96 -4.76
C LEU A 188 -49.78 8.14 -5.77
N ASN A 189 -51.09 8.02 -5.56
CA ASN A 189 -52.06 7.31 -6.41
C ASN A 189 -52.33 5.81 -6.22
N TYR A 190 -52.18 5.21 -5.02
CA TYR A 190 -52.87 3.95 -4.74
C TYR A 190 -54.02 4.13 -3.75
N SER A 191 -55.22 4.28 -4.29
CA SER A 191 -56.47 4.11 -3.56
C SER A 191 -56.46 2.75 -2.87
N SER A 192 -56.95 2.74 -1.63
CA SER A 192 -57.04 1.62 -0.69
C SER A 192 -57.94 0.46 -1.16
N ALA A 193 -57.63 -0.15 -2.30
CA ALA A 193 -58.32 -1.32 -2.81
C ALA A 193 -57.31 -2.21 -3.56
N ASN A 194 -57.07 -3.40 -2.99
CA ASN A 194 -56.22 -4.48 -3.50
C ASN A 194 -54.72 -4.31 -3.25
N VAL A 195 -54.34 -4.31 -1.98
CA VAL A 195 -52.97 -4.66 -1.58
C VAL A 195 -52.83 -6.19 -1.70
N THR A 196 -52.38 -6.67 -2.84
CA THR A 196 -51.66 -7.95 -2.85
C THR A 196 -50.37 -7.68 -2.08
N VAL A 197 -50.31 -8.12 -0.82
CA VAL A 197 -49.12 -8.05 0.02
C VAL A 197 -48.00 -8.72 -0.77
N ARG A 198 -47.11 -7.91 -1.36
CA ARG A 198 -45.90 -8.42 -2.00
C ARG A 198 -45.13 -9.13 -0.90
N GLU A 199 -44.83 -10.41 -1.11
CA GLU A 199 -44.05 -11.20 -0.16
C GLU A 199 -42.71 -10.49 0.05
N HIS A 200 -42.49 -9.97 1.25
CA HIS A 200 -41.24 -9.29 1.61
C HIS A 200 -40.08 -10.26 1.36
N ARG A 201 -39.21 -9.93 0.41
CA ARG A 201 -37.93 -10.63 0.33
C ARG A 201 -37.12 -10.22 1.56
N TYR A 202 -36.53 -11.19 2.26
CA TYR A 202 -35.77 -10.96 3.50
C TYR A 202 -34.66 -9.87 3.39
N ALA A 203 -34.21 -9.52 2.17
CA ALA A 203 -33.20 -8.50 1.91
C ALA A 203 -33.76 -7.07 1.71
N GLU A 204 -35.07 -6.90 1.46
CA GLU A 204 -35.69 -5.60 1.15
C GLU A 204 -36.01 -4.80 2.43
N ASN A 205 -35.00 -4.20 3.05
CA ASN A 205 -35.15 -3.44 4.29
C ASN A 205 -34.49 -2.04 4.23
N PHE A 206 -34.94 -1.13 5.09
CA PHE A 206 -34.31 0.20 5.22
C PHE A 206 -32.84 0.12 5.69
N PHE A 207 -32.53 -0.87 6.54
CA PHE A 207 -31.17 -1.11 7.01
C PHE A 207 -30.24 -1.54 5.87
N THR A 208 -30.64 -2.51 5.04
CA THR A 208 -29.84 -3.01 3.91
C THR A 208 -29.60 -1.91 2.89
N THR A 209 -30.65 -1.15 2.55
CA THR A 209 -30.57 0.00 1.63
C THR A 209 -29.61 1.08 2.14
N THR A 210 -29.76 1.49 3.40
CA THR A 210 -28.90 2.54 3.99
C THR A 210 -27.45 2.08 4.08
N MET A 211 -27.23 0.84 4.53
CA MET A 211 -25.88 0.28 4.67
C MET A 211 -25.19 0.05 3.33
N PHE A 212 -25.94 -0.36 2.29
CA PHE A 212 -25.43 -0.48 0.94
C PHE A 212 -24.86 0.87 0.44
N TYR A 213 -25.63 1.96 0.54
CA TYR A 213 -25.15 3.26 0.08
C TYR A 213 -23.94 3.75 0.87
N ILE A 214 -23.99 3.68 2.20
CA ILE A 214 -22.89 4.18 3.05
C ILE A 214 -21.63 3.38 2.82
N THR A 215 -21.74 2.05 2.73
CA THR A 215 -20.60 1.17 2.48
C THR A 215 -19.99 1.44 1.12
N GLY A 216 -20.78 1.46 0.04
CA GLY A 216 -20.24 1.70 -1.30
C GLY A 216 -19.60 3.09 -1.47
N PHE A 217 -20.24 4.14 -0.95
CA PHE A 217 -19.61 5.47 -0.96
C PHE A 217 -18.35 5.54 -0.09
N HIS A 218 -18.32 4.85 1.05
CA HIS A 218 -17.13 4.79 1.90
C HIS A 218 -15.98 4.06 1.20
N GLU A 219 -16.24 2.97 0.49
CA GLU A 219 -15.23 2.25 -0.29
C GLU A 219 -14.61 3.16 -1.36
N ILE A 220 -15.43 3.94 -2.09
CA ILE A 220 -14.96 4.94 -3.06
C ILE A 220 -14.14 6.04 -2.37
N VAL A 221 -14.55 6.49 -1.18
CA VAL A 221 -13.77 7.46 -0.38
C VAL A 221 -12.39 6.92 -0.05
N VAL A 222 -12.30 5.67 0.39
CA VAL A 222 -11.03 5.02 0.74
C VAL A 222 -10.15 4.83 -0.50
N GLU A 223 -10.73 4.50 -1.65
CA GLU A 223 -10.02 4.46 -2.93
C GLU A 223 -9.32 5.80 -3.21
N VAL A 224 -10.05 6.93 -3.15
CA VAL A 224 -9.47 8.25 -3.41
C VAL A 224 -8.39 8.61 -2.39
N VAL A 225 -8.62 8.34 -1.11
CA VAL A 225 -7.68 8.68 -0.02
C VAL A 225 -6.38 7.89 -0.16
N PHE A 226 -6.43 6.60 -0.51
CA PHE A 226 -5.24 5.77 -0.67
C PHE A 226 -4.58 5.85 -2.05
N ALA A 227 -5.28 6.37 -3.06
CA ALA A 227 -4.73 6.61 -4.39
C ALA A 227 -3.87 7.87 -4.51
N LYS A 228 -3.44 8.44 -3.39
CA LYS A 228 -2.53 9.57 -3.37
C LYS A 228 -1.12 9.20 -3.88
N GLY A 229 -0.47 10.14 -4.58
CA GLY A 229 0.76 9.86 -5.35
C GLY A 229 2.07 10.41 -4.79
N ARG A 230 2.10 11.71 -4.42
CA ARG A 230 3.35 12.36 -4.01
C ARG A 230 3.87 11.75 -2.71
N PRO A 231 5.18 11.54 -2.55
CA PRO A 231 6.30 12.10 -3.33
C PRO A 231 6.93 11.16 -4.37
N PHE A 232 6.47 9.91 -4.45
CA PHE A 232 7.13 8.85 -5.22
C PHE A 232 6.39 8.44 -6.49
N ARG A 233 5.12 8.82 -6.60
CA ARG A 233 4.21 8.56 -7.71
C ARG A 233 3.58 9.86 -8.18
N GLN A 234 3.12 9.87 -9.42
CA GLN A 234 2.33 10.98 -9.96
C GLN A 234 0.95 11.07 -9.26
N PRO A 235 0.33 12.26 -9.21
CA PRO A 235 -0.96 12.44 -8.56
C PRO A 235 -2.09 11.68 -9.27
N LEU A 236 -3.18 11.40 -8.57
CA LEU A 236 -4.31 10.59 -9.05
C LEU A 236 -4.78 10.98 -10.47
N TYR A 237 -4.94 12.28 -10.73
CA TYR A 237 -5.48 12.81 -11.99
C TYR A 237 -4.62 12.53 -13.23
N THR A 238 -3.35 12.13 -13.09
CA THR A 238 -2.53 11.74 -14.25
C THR A 238 -2.88 10.35 -14.76
N ASN A 239 -3.44 9.50 -13.90
CA ASN A 239 -4.00 8.23 -14.31
C ASN A 239 -5.45 8.47 -14.73
N TYR A 240 -5.61 8.79 -16.03
CA TYR A 240 -6.91 9.09 -16.61
C TYR A 240 -7.88 7.91 -16.46
N LEU A 241 -7.40 6.67 -16.61
CA LEU A 241 -8.26 5.50 -16.49
C LEU A 241 -8.85 5.38 -15.08
N LEU A 242 -8.00 5.41 -14.04
CA LEU A 242 -8.47 5.38 -12.65
C LEU A 242 -9.39 6.58 -12.34
N SER A 243 -9.03 7.78 -12.79
CA SER A 243 -9.84 8.98 -12.53
C SER A 243 -11.22 8.93 -13.18
N ILE A 244 -11.30 8.45 -14.43
CA ILE A 244 -12.57 8.24 -15.14
C ILE A 244 -13.39 7.16 -14.44
N MET A 245 -12.76 6.06 -14.02
CA MET A 245 -13.46 4.97 -13.34
C MET A 245 -14.03 5.40 -11.99
N ILE A 246 -13.29 6.16 -11.18
CA ILE A 246 -13.81 6.76 -9.94
C ILE A 246 -15.00 7.68 -10.23
N ALA A 247 -14.91 8.51 -11.27
CA ALA A 247 -16.02 9.39 -11.65
C ALA A 247 -17.27 8.59 -12.08
N ILE A 248 -17.09 7.50 -12.83
CA ILE A 248 -18.17 6.58 -13.21
C ILE A 248 -18.77 5.90 -11.98
N GLN A 249 -17.96 5.38 -11.06
CA GLN A 249 -18.45 4.76 -9.82
C GLN A 249 -19.30 5.74 -9.01
N ILE A 250 -18.82 6.97 -8.80
CA ILE A 250 -19.58 8.01 -8.10
C ILE A 250 -20.90 8.31 -8.83
N ALA A 251 -20.85 8.46 -10.15
CA ALA A 251 -22.04 8.72 -10.96
C ALA A 251 -23.05 7.57 -10.88
N VAL A 252 -22.60 6.31 -10.93
CA VAL A 252 -23.44 5.12 -10.80
C VAL A 252 -24.09 5.05 -9.43
N TYR A 253 -23.34 5.27 -8.35
CA TYR A 253 -23.90 5.25 -6.99
C TYR A 253 -24.89 6.40 -6.76
N LEU A 254 -24.59 7.61 -7.24
CA LEU A 254 -25.52 8.74 -7.18
C LEU A 254 -26.77 8.49 -8.04
N PHE A 255 -26.61 7.90 -9.23
CA PHE A 255 -27.72 7.52 -10.07
C PHE A 255 -28.60 6.50 -9.37
N VAL A 256 -28.04 5.40 -8.85
CA VAL A 256 -28.81 4.37 -8.14
C VAL A 256 -29.52 4.95 -6.91
N MET A 257 -28.85 5.87 -6.21
CA MET A 257 -29.39 6.53 -5.03
C MET A 257 -30.58 7.44 -5.33
N PHE A 258 -30.57 8.18 -6.44
CA PHE A 258 -31.63 9.16 -6.77
C PHE A 258 -32.59 8.71 -7.87
N ALA A 259 -32.32 7.62 -8.57
CA ALA A 259 -33.21 7.07 -9.58
C ALA A 259 -34.45 6.47 -8.92
N ASP A 260 -35.59 7.13 -9.10
CA ASP A 260 -36.89 6.67 -8.62
C ASP A 260 -37.53 5.72 -9.65
N ILE A 261 -36.92 4.55 -9.84
CA ILE A 261 -37.30 3.56 -10.85
C ILE A 261 -37.64 2.23 -10.15
N GLU A 262 -38.89 1.77 -10.26
CA GLU A 262 -39.37 0.55 -9.60
C GLU A 262 -38.59 -0.71 -9.99
N THR A 263 -38.18 -0.82 -11.27
CA THR A 263 -37.36 -1.93 -11.76
C THR A 263 -36.00 -1.98 -11.07
N LEU A 264 -35.39 -0.82 -10.82
CA LEU A 264 -34.10 -0.74 -10.14
C LEU A 264 -34.23 -1.17 -8.67
N TYR A 265 -35.27 -0.68 -7.98
CA TYR A 265 -35.56 -1.09 -6.60
C TYR A 265 -35.75 -2.60 -6.49
N THR A 266 -36.45 -3.22 -7.44
CA THR A 266 -36.70 -4.67 -7.45
C THR A 266 -35.44 -5.48 -7.76
N ILE A 267 -34.62 -5.07 -8.73
CA ILE A 267 -33.39 -5.79 -9.10
C ILE A 267 -32.35 -5.69 -7.97
N MET A 268 -32.18 -4.50 -7.40
CA MET A 268 -31.19 -4.24 -6.37
C MET A 268 -31.70 -4.55 -4.96
N GLU A 269 -32.95 -4.99 -4.79
CA GLU A 269 -33.61 -5.26 -3.50
C GLU A 269 -33.52 -4.05 -2.55
N LEU A 270 -33.71 -2.85 -3.12
CA LEU A 270 -33.62 -1.57 -2.43
C LEU A 270 -35.02 -1.08 -2.04
N VAL A 271 -35.06 -0.29 -0.97
CA VAL A 271 -36.27 0.32 -0.45
C VAL A 271 -36.28 1.82 -0.73
N CYS A 272 -37.45 2.37 -1.04
CA CYS A 272 -37.59 3.81 -1.22
C CYS A 272 -37.32 4.54 0.09
N THR A 273 -36.41 5.51 0.07
CA THR A 273 -36.10 6.38 1.21
C THR A 273 -36.35 7.84 0.86
N PRO A 274 -36.70 8.71 1.82
CA PRO A 274 -36.98 10.11 1.53
C PRO A 274 -35.73 10.85 1.04
N TYR A 275 -35.91 11.84 0.16
CA TYR A 275 -34.81 12.61 -0.43
C TYR A 275 -33.86 13.24 0.61
N TYR A 276 -34.40 13.72 1.72
CA TYR A 276 -33.57 14.33 2.76
C TYR A 276 -32.68 13.31 3.49
N TRP A 277 -33.12 12.05 3.65
CA TRP A 277 -32.30 10.98 4.21
C TRP A 277 -31.13 10.64 3.28
N ARG A 278 -31.40 10.62 1.97
CA ARG A 278 -30.37 10.46 0.95
C ARG A 278 -29.30 11.56 1.06
N VAL A 279 -29.71 12.81 1.27
CA VAL A 279 -28.77 13.92 1.49
C VAL A 279 -27.98 13.75 2.80
N TYR A 280 -28.61 13.29 3.90
CA TYR A 280 -27.88 12.99 5.14
C TYR A 280 -26.78 11.94 4.95
N ILE A 281 -27.03 10.89 4.18
CA ILE A 281 -26.02 9.88 3.82
C ILE A 281 -24.83 10.54 3.12
N LEU A 282 -25.07 11.39 2.11
CA LEU A 282 -24.00 12.09 1.40
C LEU A 282 -23.20 13.03 2.32
N ILE A 283 -23.86 13.70 3.27
CA ILE A 283 -23.18 14.54 4.26
C ILE A 283 -22.28 13.69 5.17
N MET A 284 -22.76 12.54 5.66
CA MET A 284 -21.94 11.64 6.48
C MET A 284 -20.70 11.14 5.73
N VAL A 285 -20.87 10.76 4.46
CA VAL A 285 -19.77 10.34 3.57
C VAL A 285 -18.79 11.49 3.31
N LEU A 286 -19.29 12.72 3.09
CA LEU A 286 -18.43 13.88 2.86
C LEU A 286 -17.59 14.22 4.10
N VAL A 287 -18.20 14.18 5.28
CA VAL A 287 -17.49 14.37 6.55
C VAL A 287 -16.41 13.29 6.72
N LEU A 288 -16.76 12.03 6.46
CA LEU A 288 -15.82 10.91 6.48
C LEU A 288 -14.65 11.14 5.52
N PHE A 289 -14.91 11.55 4.28
CA PHE A 289 -13.85 11.88 3.31
C PHE A 289 -12.90 12.96 3.83
N ILE A 290 -13.43 14.05 4.36
CA ILE A 290 -12.62 15.15 4.90
C ILE A 290 -11.76 14.67 6.07
N VAL A 291 -12.35 13.95 7.03
CA VAL A 291 -11.65 13.44 8.21
C VAL A 291 -10.58 12.42 7.81
N SER A 292 -10.92 11.45 6.97
CA SER A 292 -10.00 10.44 6.45
C SER A 292 -8.84 11.06 5.66
N TYR A 293 -9.11 12.04 4.80
CA TYR A 293 -8.08 12.72 4.03
C TYR A 293 -7.11 13.51 4.94
N ILE A 294 -7.64 14.27 5.91
CA ILE A 294 -6.82 15.01 6.87
C ILE A 294 -5.99 14.03 7.72
N ALA A 295 -6.58 12.93 8.17
CA ALA A 295 -5.90 11.95 9.00
C ALA A 295 -4.66 11.35 8.30
N GLU A 296 -4.81 10.92 7.04
CA GLU A 296 -3.70 10.39 6.24
C GLU A 296 -2.63 11.46 5.97
N MET A 297 -3.06 12.67 5.59
CA MET A 297 -2.16 13.79 5.29
C MET A 297 -1.29 14.20 6.48
N TRP A 298 -1.89 14.37 7.66
CA TRP A 298 -1.26 15.05 8.79
C TRP A 298 -0.56 14.09 9.76
N PHE A 299 -1.09 12.89 9.93
CA PHE A 299 -0.55 11.93 10.90
C PHE A 299 0.33 10.86 10.23
N ILE A 300 -0.12 10.30 9.11
CA ILE A 300 0.56 9.15 8.51
C ILE A 300 1.67 9.58 7.57
N GLU A 301 1.36 10.46 6.61
CA GLU A 301 2.32 10.86 5.59
C GLU A 301 3.29 11.97 6.04
N ASN A 302 3.04 12.57 7.21
CA ASN A 302 3.85 13.65 7.73
C ASN A 302 5.22 13.14 8.21
N ARG A 303 6.19 13.16 7.30
CA ARG A 303 7.57 12.75 7.61
C ARG A 303 8.19 13.54 8.76
N LYS A 304 7.88 14.83 8.90
CA LYS A 304 8.44 15.67 9.98
C LYS A 304 7.95 15.16 11.35
N LEU A 305 6.67 14.82 11.44
CA LEU A 305 6.08 14.20 12.64
C LEU A 305 6.79 12.88 12.98
N TRP A 306 6.95 11.98 12.01
CA TRP A 306 7.63 10.70 12.26
C TRP A 306 9.11 10.82 12.62
N LEU A 307 9.81 11.82 12.08
CA LEU A 307 11.19 12.11 12.49
C LEU A 307 11.22 12.65 13.92
N TRP A 308 10.30 13.55 14.27
CA TRP A 308 10.18 14.08 15.62
C TRP A 308 9.86 12.97 16.64
N ILE A 309 8.90 12.08 16.35
CA ILE A 309 8.58 10.91 17.18
C ILE A 309 9.83 10.03 17.36
N LYS A 310 10.59 9.76 16.30
CA LYS A 310 11.81 8.94 16.40
C LYS A 310 12.88 9.57 17.29
N THR A 311 13.02 10.89 17.24
CA THR A 311 13.93 11.64 18.11
C THR A 311 13.49 11.55 19.57
N MET A 312 12.19 11.75 19.84
CA MET A 312 11.61 11.66 21.18
C MET A 312 11.81 10.28 21.81
N PHE A 313 11.60 9.20 21.04
CA PHE A 313 11.76 7.82 21.52
C PHE A 313 13.19 7.26 21.37
N THR A 314 14.18 8.09 21.04
CA THR A 314 15.60 7.70 20.83
C THR A 314 15.80 6.44 19.98
N TYR A 315 14.96 6.25 18.96
CA TYR A 315 14.94 5.02 18.18
C TYR A 315 16.23 4.87 17.35
N LYS A 316 17.02 3.83 17.64
CA LYS A 316 18.23 3.48 16.88
C LYS A 316 17.95 2.28 15.96
N SER A 317 18.33 2.41 14.69
CA SER A 317 18.21 1.31 13.73
C SER A 317 19.00 0.09 14.17
N LYS A 318 18.40 -1.10 14.02
CA LYS A 318 19.02 -2.39 14.31
C LYS A 318 19.98 -2.88 13.21
N SER A 319 19.84 -2.38 11.97
CA SER A 319 20.64 -2.78 10.79
C SER A 319 22.15 -2.76 11.03
N GLN A 320 22.86 -3.81 10.64
CA GLN A 320 24.28 -4.01 10.86
C GLN A 320 25.14 -2.89 10.27
N TYR A 321 24.92 -2.49 9.00
CA TYR A 321 25.70 -1.41 8.39
C TYR A 321 25.60 -0.08 9.15
N ARG A 322 24.43 0.27 9.70
CA ARG A 322 24.30 1.50 10.51
C ARG A 322 25.00 1.37 11.84
N ARG A 323 25.12 0.17 12.41
CA ARG A 323 25.92 -0.05 13.62
C ARG A 323 27.40 0.11 13.29
N LEU A 324 27.85 -0.48 12.18
CA LEU A 324 29.22 -0.34 11.68
C LEU A 324 29.56 1.13 11.38
N GLN A 325 28.73 1.84 10.61
CA GLN A 325 28.93 3.26 10.30
C GLN A 325 29.04 4.13 11.56
N ARG A 326 28.23 3.84 12.60
CA ARG A 326 28.32 4.53 13.90
C ARG A 326 29.59 4.19 14.68
N LYS A 327 30.14 2.98 14.52
CA LYS A 327 31.43 2.60 15.10
C LYS A 327 32.56 3.33 14.38
N LEU A 328 32.56 3.30 13.05
CA LEU A 328 33.56 3.99 12.22
C LEU A 328 33.56 5.52 12.44
N GLN A 329 32.38 6.15 12.58
CA GLN A 329 32.30 7.58 12.90
C GLN A 329 32.84 7.96 14.29
N LYS A 330 32.97 6.99 15.20
CA LYS A 330 33.55 7.19 16.53
C LYS A 330 35.04 6.85 16.56
N ASP A 331 35.54 6.22 15.51
CA ASP A 331 36.92 5.80 15.40
C ASP A 331 37.73 6.94 14.78
N PRO A 332 38.63 7.59 15.54
CA PRO A 332 39.45 8.69 15.02
C PRO A 332 40.51 8.21 14.02
N GLU A 333 40.83 6.91 13.99
CA GLU A 333 41.78 6.34 13.01
C GLU A 333 41.13 6.04 11.66
N TRP A 334 39.80 6.22 11.56
CA TRP A 334 39.06 6.00 10.33
C TRP A 334 38.76 7.31 9.60
N PRO A 335 39.05 7.43 8.29
CA PRO A 335 39.60 6.40 7.41
C PRO A 335 41.14 6.27 7.56
N PRO A 336 41.71 5.07 7.40
CA PRO A 336 43.15 4.90 7.34
C PRO A 336 43.69 5.55 6.05
N GLU A 337 44.31 6.71 6.17
CA GLU A 337 44.91 7.44 5.03
C GLU A 337 46.35 6.98 4.76
N ASP A 338 47.09 6.57 5.80
CA ASP A 338 48.53 6.26 5.73
C ASP A 338 48.90 4.77 5.92
N ARG A 339 47.90 3.88 6.04
CA ARG A 339 48.14 2.43 6.20
C ARG A 339 47.35 1.59 5.20
N THR A 340 47.97 0.54 4.68
CA THR A 340 47.30 -0.46 3.83
C THR A 340 46.89 -1.64 4.71
N ASP A 341 45.61 -1.70 5.05
CA ASP A 341 45.05 -2.81 5.82
C ASP A 341 44.67 -3.96 4.88
N TYR A 342 45.25 -5.14 5.08
CA TYR A 342 44.84 -6.35 4.36
C TYR A 342 43.64 -7.00 5.07
N ALA A 343 42.68 -7.50 4.30
CA ALA A 343 41.53 -8.22 4.85
C ALA A 343 42.02 -9.45 5.63
N ILE A 344 41.89 -9.41 6.96
CA ILE A 344 42.22 -10.53 7.84
C ILE A 344 41.24 -11.67 7.50
N GLN A 345 41.75 -12.89 7.37
CA GLN A 345 41.00 -14.05 6.86
C GLN A 345 39.87 -14.57 7.79
N CYS A 346 39.55 -13.85 8.87
CA CYS A 346 38.52 -14.22 9.84
C CYS A 346 37.72 -12.99 10.30
N VAL A 347 36.49 -12.85 9.81
CA VAL A 347 35.41 -12.17 10.54
C VAL A 347 34.15 -13.01 10.36
N SER A 348 33.99 -14.04 11.19
CA SER A 348 32.65 -14.53 11.49
C SER A 348 31.98 -13.49 12.39
N VAL A 349 30.80 -13.02 11.99
CA VAL A 349 30.04 -11.95 12.68
C VAL A 349 29.43 -12.43 14.00
N GLU A 350 29.62 -13.71 14.36
CA GLU A 350 28.88 -14.33 15.46
C GLU A 350 29.57 -14.33 16.82
N ASP A 351 30.89 -14.17 16.96
CA ASP A 351 31.53 -14.15 18.30
C ASP A 351 32.83 -13.29 18.37
N PRO A 352 32.87 -12.20 19.17
CA PRO A 352 34.07 -11.37 19.30
C PRO A 352 35.14 -11.92 20.25
N GLN A 353 34.89 -13.03 20.97
CA GLN A 353 35.73 -13.45 22.11
C GLN A 353 36.82 -14.48 21.79
N ASN A 354 36.95 -14.96 20.54
CA ASN A 354 37.90 -16.03 20.21
C ASN A 354 38.98 -15.68 19.17
N CYS A 355 39.31 -14.39 19.01
CA CYS A 355 40.50 -13.99 18.25
C CYS A 355 41.65 -13.68 19.21
N THR A 356 42.33 -14.72 19.70
CA THR A 356 43.69 -14.56 20.23
C THR A 356 44.62 -14.25 19.06
N ALA A 357 45.19 -13.06 19.08
CA ALA A 357 46.22 -12.65 18.14
C ALA A 357 47.44 -13.56 18.28
N SER A 358 47.69 -14.42 17.29
CA SER A 358 49.05 -14.92 17.08
C SER A 358 49.81 -13.86 16.30
N ASN A 359 50.44 -12.93 17.01
CA ASN A 359 51.55 -12.16 16.46
C ASN A 359 52.70 -13.13 16.19
N ASN A 360 52.77 -13.66 14.96
CA ASN A 360 54.03 -14.14 14.41
C ASN A 360 54.47 -13.12 13.37
N GLU A 361 55.41 -12.26 13.77
CA GLU A 361 56.27 -11.54 12.84
C GLU A 361 56.93 -12.59 11.91
N HIS A 362 56.54 -12.60 10.65
CA HIS A 362 57.32 -13.23 9.60
C HIS A 362 57.78 -12.14 8.63
N LYS A 363 59.06 -11.80 8.75
CA LYS A 363 59.81 -10.99 7.79
C LYS A 363 59.70 -11.63 6.40
N PRO A 364 59.49 -10.86 5.32
CA PRO A 364 59.39 -11.41 3.97
C PRO A 364 60.76 -11.43 3.29
N GLU A 365 61.65 -12.32 3.71
CA GLU A 365 62.86 -12.67 2.95
C GLU A 365 63.18 -14.15 3.20
N GLU A 366 62.61 -15.04 2.37
CA GLU A 366 63.05 -16.43 2.08
C GLU A 366 61.87 -17.27 1.56
N ALA A 367 61.34 -16.93 0.38
CA ALA A 367 60.35 -17.80 -0.30
C ALA A 367 60.37 -17.64 -1.84
N ILE A 368 61.55 -17.44 -2.44
CA ILE A 368 61.72 -17.41 -3.91
C ILE A 368 62.57 -18.58 -4.44
N GLN A 369 62.94 -19.57 -3.62
CA GLN A 369 63.84 -20.64 -4.09
C GLN A 369 63.37 -22.06 -3.78
N GLN A 370 62.12 -22.39 -4.15
CA GLN A 370 61.71 -23.79 -4.30
C GLN A 370 60.47 -23.95 -5.20
N ALA A 371 60.57 -23.51 -6.45
CA ALA A 371 59.68 -23.93 -7.53
C ALA A 371 60.41 -23.93 -8.89
N ARG A 372 61.63 -24.45 -8.91
CA ARG A 372 62.29 -24.97 -10.11
C ARG A 372 62.49 -26.47 -9.94
N LYS A 373 61.49 -27.24 -10.34
CA LYS A 373 61.60 -28.53 -11.02
C LYS A 373 60.32 -28.77 -11.80
#